data_AF-A0A1X7SQ95-F1
#
_entry.id   AF-A0A1X7SQ95-F1
#
_cell.length_a   1.000
_cell.length_b   1.000
_cell.length_c   1.000
_cell.angle_alpha   90.00
_cell.angle_beta   90.00
_cell.angle_gamma   90.00
#
_symmetry.space_group_name_H-M   'P 1'
#
loop_
_entity.id
_entity.type
_entity.pdbx_description
1 polymer ?
#
loop_
_entity_poly.entity_id
_entity_poly.type
_entity_poly.pdbx_seq_one_letter_code
_entity_poly.pdbx_strand_id
1 'polypeptide(L)' 'MKFLQSDATAVYVMLDSGAFQGYFNDNGFLMNPNKVYSMTFTSWTDVSVEDATKNIQT' A
#
# COMPACT_ATOMS: atom_id res chain seq x y z
N MET A 1 -5.38 -5.87 3.19
CA MET A 1 -4.05 -6.35 2.75
C MET A 1 -4.01 -6.27 1.23
N LYS A 2 -2.97 -5.65 0.65
CA LYS A 2 -2.78 -5.49 -0.81
C LYS A 2 -1.44 -6.12 -1.20
N PHE A 3 -1.43 -6.87 -2.30
CA PHE A 3 -0.21 -7.46 -2.85
C PHE A 3 0.31 -6.60 -3.99
N LEU A 4 1.60 -6.29 -3.97
CA LEU A 4 2.28 -5.49 -4.98
C LEU A 4 3.32 -6.36 -5.68
N GLN A 5 3.35 -6.26 -7.00
CA GLN A 5 4.43 -6.80 -7.83
C GLN A 5 4.71 -5.82 -8.98
N SER A 6 5.99 -5.62 -9.30
CA SER A 6 6.44 -4.89 -10.50
C SER A 6 7.30 -5.80 -11.36
N ASP A 7 7.25 -5.60 -12.67
CA ASP A 7 8.09 -6.23 -13.68
C ASP A 7 9.51 -5.62 -13.76
N ALA A 8 9.67 -4.40 -13.23
CA ALA A 8 10.92 -3.66 -13.18
C ALA A 8 11.30 -3.28 -11.73
N THR A 9 12.49 -2.71 -11.56
CA THR A 9 12.89 -2.16 -10.27
C THR A 9 12.16 -0.84 -10.06
N ALA A 10 11.38 -0.74 -8.98
CA ALA A 10 10.73 0.50 -8.59
C ALA A 10 11.40 1.05 -7.33
N VAL A 11 11.96 2.25 -7.46
CA VAL A 11 12.63 2.99 -6.38
C VAL A 11 11.63 3.94 -5.72
N TYR A 12 11.70 4.04 -4.39
CA TYR A 12 10.83 4.90 -3.58
C TYR A 12 9.33 4.65 -3.85
N VAL A 13 8.91 3.38 -3.78
CA VAL A 13 7.50 3.03 -3.92
C VAL A 13 6.71 3.68 -2.80
N MET A 14 5.80 4.58 -3.19
CA MET A 14 4.97 5.37 -2.29
C MET A 14 3.52 4.94 -2.42
N LEU A 15 2.96 4.47 -1.30
CA LEU A 15 1.55 4.11 -1.17
C LEU A 15 0.79 5.24 -0.52
N ASP A 16 -0.35 5.59 -1.11
CA ASP A 16 -1.25 6.62 -0.63
C ASP A 16 -2.62 6.02 -0.30
N SER A 17 -3.09 6.29 0.92
CA SER A 17 -4.41 5.88 1.42
C SER A 17 -5.49 6.92 1.12
N GLY A 18 -5.16 8.00 0.43
CA GLY A 18 -6.06 9.08 0.04
C GLY A 18 -6.61 9.82 1.25
N ALA A 19 -7.93 9.77 1.45
CA ALA A 19 -8.59 10.45 2.56
C ALA A 19 -8.50 9.70 3.91
N PHE A 20 -7.99 8.45 3.93
CA PHE A 20 -7.91 7.68 5.17
C PHE A 20 -6.70 8.05 6.01
N GLN A 21 -6.97 8.28 7.30
CA GLN A 21 -5.94 8.53 8.31
C GLN A 21 -5.40 7.21 8.85
N GLY A 22 -4.10 6.99 8.72
CA GLY A 22 -3.44 5.76 9.14
C GLY A 22 -2.03 5.66 8.58
N TYR A 23 -1.49 4.44 8.57
CA TYR A 23 -0.15 4.18 8.05
C TYR A 23 -0.07 2.81 7.36
N PHE A 24 0.81 2.71 6.36
CA PHE A 24 1.23 1.43 5.81
C PHE A 24 2.38 0.86 6.65
N ASN A 25 2.45 -0.47 6.76
CA ASN A 25 3.52 -1.17 7.48
C ASN A 25 4.92 -0.96 6.87
N ASP A 26 5.00 -0.53 5.61
CA ASP A 26 6.23 -0.10 4.93
C ASP A 26 5.85 0.94 3.85
N ASN A 27 6.70 1.93 3.61
CA ASN A 27 6.48 2.96 2.58
C ASN A 27 7.81 3.62 2.17
N GLY A 28 7.91 4.06 0.92
CA GLY A 28 9.16 4.62 0.36
C GLY A 28 10.26 3.58 0.12
N PHE A 29 9.90 2.31 -0.01
CA PHE A 29 10.84 1.18 -0.11
C PHE A 29 11.31 0.92 -1.55
N LEU A 30 12.36 0.10 -1.68
CA LEU A 30 12.83 -0.45 -2.96
C LEU A 30 12.09 -1.74 -3.29
N MET A 31 11.43 -1.76 -4.44
CA MET A 31 10.74 -2.93 -4.96
C MET A 31 11.57 -3.62 -6.03
N ASN A 32 11.93 -4.87 -5.77
CA ASN A 32 12.68 -5.69 -6.71
C ASN A 32 11.73 -6.33 -7.74
N PRO A 33 12.18 -6.49 -9.01
CA PRO A 33 11.40 -7.14 -10.06
C PRO A 33 10.89 -8.51 -9.64
N ASN A 34 9.64 -8.81 -9.97
CA ASN A 34 8.98 -10.11 -9.78
C ASN A 34 8.91 -10.62 -8.33
N LYS A 35 9.26 -9.79 -7.34
CA LYS A 35 9.05 -10.09 -5.93
C LYS A 35 7.67 -9.57 -5.50
N VAL A 36 6.92 -10.42 -4.80
CA VAL A 36 5.63 -10.05 -4.22
C VAL A 36 5.86 -9.40 -2.85
N TYR A 37 5.27 -8.22 -2.66
CA TYR A 37 5.29 -7.49 -1.40
C TYR A 37 3.87 -7.45 -0.83
N SER A 38 3.73 -7.76 0.46
CA SER A 38 2.44 -7.76 1.16
C SER A 38 2.32 -6.51 2.03
N MET A 39 1.33 -5.68 1.69
CA MET A 39 1.12 -4.38 2.31
C MET A 39 -0.15 -4.38 3.17
N THR A 40 0.00 -3.90 4.39
CA THR A 40 -1.07 -3.74 5.36
C THR A 40 -1.19 -2.27 5.72
N PHE A 41 -2.40 -1.73 5.55
CA PHE A 41 -2.76 -0.41 6.03
C PHE A 41 -3.46 -0.55 7.39
N THR A 42 -2.98 0.19 8.38
CA THR A 42 -3.60 0.32 9.70
C THR A 42 -4.26 1.68 9.80
N SER A 43 -5.59 1.69 9.89
CA SER A 43 -6.37 2.91 10.05
C SER A 43 -6.34 3.39 11.51
N TRP A 44 -6.36 4.71 11.71
CA TRP A 44 -6.55 5.33 13.03
C TRP A 44 -8.02 5.58 13.36
N THR A 45 -8.90 5.50 12.35
CA THR A 45 -10.35 5.62 12.50
C THR A 45 -11.04 4.33 12.08
N ASP A 46 -12.27 4.12 12.53
CA ASP A 46 -13.09 3.02 12.03
C ASP A 46 -13.37 3.24 10.54
N VAL A 47 -12.94 2.30 9.70
CA VAL A 47 -13.12 2.34 8.24
C VAL A 47 -13.70 1.00 7.81
N SER A 48 -14.74 1.04 6.99
CA SER A 48 -15.29 -0.19 6.41
C SER A 48 -14.28 -0.81 5.43
N VAL A 49 -14.21 -2.14 5.38
CA VAL A 49 -13.26 -2.86 4.49
C VAL A 49 -13.50 -2.51 3.01
N GLU A 50 -14.76 -2.23 2.64
CA GLU A 50 -15.15 -1.83 1.29
C GLU A 50 -14.68 -0.43 0.91
N ASP A 51 -14.67 0.52 1.85
CA ASP A 51 -14.16 1.87 1.61
C ASP A 51 -12.63 1.86 1.54
N ALA A 52 -11.96 1.08 2.40
CA ALA A 52 -10.51 0.93 2.43
C ALA A 52 -9.93 0.38 1.11
N THR A 53 -10.61 -0.58 0.48
CA THR A 53 -10.12 -1.23 -0.75
C THR A 53 -10.29 -0.36 -2.00
N LYS A 54 -11.24 0.58 -2.01
CA LYS A 54 -11.47 1.48 -3.16
C LYS A 54 -10.50 2.65 -3.23
N ASN A 55 -9.99 3.14 -2.09
CA ASN A 55 -9.17 4.36 -2.08
C ASN A 55 -7.66 4.13 -1.99
N ILE A 56 -7.18 2.91 -1.70
CA ILE A 56 -5.73 2.62 -1.67
C ILE A 56 -5.19 2.54 -3.10
N GLN A 57 -4.55 3.61 -3.54
CA GLN A 57 -3.87 3.71 -4.83
C GLN A 57 -2.39 3.31 -4.70
N THR A 58 -1.81 2.90 -5.83
CA THR A 58 -0.45 2.36 -5.98
C THR A 58 0.18 2.97 -7.20
#